data_AF-A0A426FZB7-F1
#
_entry.id   AF-A0A426FZB7-F1
#
_cell.length_a   1.000
_cell.length_b   1.000
_cell.length_c   1.000
_cell.angle_alpha   90.00
_cell.angle_beta   90.00
_cell.angle_gamma   90.00
#
_symmetry.space_group_name_H-M   'P 1'
#
loop_
_entity.id
_entity.type
_entity.pdbx_description
1 polymer ?
#
loop_
_entity_poly.entity_id
_entity_poly.type
_entity_poly.pdbx_seq_one_letter_code
_entity_poly.pdbx_strand_id
1 'polypeptide(L)'
;MVGSEILYNQFNTFQKVVLERYFPELLLEDGDIIDEIGKKILDYYRPTLIYLINEKRIEGSLVGSTPEIRYDFFNNVLCRKGIILDEIEQRFPEINHRVVLSIQKYLSLVEFVKNTFISDFSELVAKKYINSTCVTPNISDIKLNVTGDIHNGDGVCIVSYRGQKVVLKKKSAKPNILLARLDSRVSAYLDKEIHFIPSFLNKGNYFWEKFVISKP
;
A
#
# COMPACT_ATOMS: atom_id res chain seq x y z
N MET A 1 5.32 4.73 -19.44
CA MET A 1 3.95 5.08 -18.97
C MET A 1 2.85 4.27 -19.64
N VAL A 2 2.98 3.78 -20.88
CA VAL A 2 1.90 3.04 -21.58
C VAL A 2 1.57 1.66 -20.99
N GLY A 3 2.53 0.98 -20.32
CA GLY A 3 2.33 -0.39 -19.82
C GLY A 3 1.47 -0.53 -18.57
N SER A 4 1.44 0.47 -17.67
CA SER A 4 0.68 0.39 -16.42
C SER A 4 -0.82 0.63 -16.61
N GLU A 5 -1.21 1.51 -17.53
CA GLU A 5 -2.63 1.76 -17.84
C GLU A 5 -3.30 0.52 -18.45
N ILE A 6 -2.61 -0.20 -19.33
CA ILE A 6 -3.14 -1.41 -19.97
C ILE A 6 -3.34 -2.53 -18.93
N LEU A 7 -2.44 -2.66 -17.95
CA LEU A 7 -2.48 -3.74 -16.95
C LEU A 7 -3.70 -3.66 -16.03
N TYR A 8 -4.06 -2.47 -15.56
CA TYR A 8 -5.20 -2.29 -14.64
C TYR A 8 -6.54 -2.08 -15.35
N ASN A 9 -6.53 -2.01 -16.68
CA ASN A 9 -7.74 -2.14 -17.49
C ASN A 9 -8.17 -3.61 -17.67
N GLN A 10 -7.30 -4.57 -17.36
CA GLN A 10 -7.65 -5.99 -17.37
C GLN A 10 -8.38 -6.39 -16.09
N PHE A 11 -9.45 -7.19 -16.23
CA PHE A 11 -10.29 -7.66 -15.13
C PHE A 11 -10.86 -6.55 -14.24
N ASN A 12 -10.95 -5.31 -14.74
CA ASN A 12 -11.30 -4.11 -13.99
C ASN A 12 -12.69 -4.12 -13.33
N THR A 13 -13.57 -5.06 -13.71
CA THR A 13 -14.88 -5.23 -13.06
C THR A 13 -14.80 -6.10 -11.81
N PHE A 14 -13.80 -6.97 -11.70
CA PHE A 14 -13.65 -7.93 -10.60
C PHE A 14 -13.36 -7.24 -9.27
N GLN A 15 -12.45 -6.24 -9.30
CA GLN A 15 -12.04 -5.50 -8.09
C GLN A 15 -13.23 -4.86 -7.36
N LYS A 16 -14.22 -4.36 -8.11
CA LYS A 16 -15.42 -3.73 -7.54
C LYS A 16 -16.24 -4.74 -6.74
N VAL A 17 -16.39 -5.95 -7.26
CA VAL A 17 -17.15 -7.01 -6.58
C VAL A 17 -16.45 -7.45 -5.30
N VAL A 18 -15.12 -7.54 -5.31
CA VAL A 18 -14.34 -7.83 -4.09
C VAL A 18 -14.52 -6.73 -3.06
N LEU A 19 -14.44 -5.45 -3.46
CA LEU A 19 -14.66 -4.31 -2.57
C LEU A 19 -16.07 -4.33 -1.99
N GLU A 20 -17.11 -4.48 -2.81
CA GLU A 20 -18.50 -4.53 -2.38
C GLU A 20 -18.76 -5.67 -1.38
N ARG A 21 -18.08 -6.81 -1.53
CA ARG A 21 -18.28 -7.98 -0.67
C ARG A 21 -17.50 -7.90 0.64
N TYR A 22 -16.23 -7.50 0.59
CA TYR A 22 -15.31 -7.62 1.73
C TYR A 22 -14.96 -6.30 2.41
N PHE A 23 -15.11 -5.18 1.71
CA PHE A 23 -14.72 -3.85 2.16
C PHE A 23 -15.75 -2.79 1.76
N PRO A 24 -17.05 -3.00 2.03
CA PRO A 24 -18.11 -2.09 1.58
C PRO A 24 -17.94 -0.66 2.12
N GLU A 25 -17.29 -0.50 3.26
CA GLU A 25 -16.96 0.80 3.85
C GLU A 25 -16.06 1.66 2.95
N LEU A 26 -15.19 1.05 2.15
CA LEU A 26 -14.31 1.78 1.24
C LEU A 26 -15.05 2.43 0.07
N LEU A 27 -16.29 2.01 -0.21
CA LEU A 27 -17.09 2.61 -1.28
C LEU A 27 -17.53 4.05 -0.96
N LEU A 28 -17.35 4.50 0.28
CA LEU A 28 -17.61 5.86 0.73
C LEU A 28 -16.35 6.74 0.76
N GLU A 29 -15.18 6.15 0.52
CA GLU A 29 -13.90 6.84 0.52
C GLU A 29 -13.63 7.58 -0.80
N ASP A 30 -12.55 8.36 -0.82
CA ASP A 30 -12.10 9.07 -2.02
C ASP A 30 -11.76 8.09 -3.16
N GLY A 31 -12.04 8.52 -4.41
CA GLY A 31 -11.80 7.72 -5.61
C GLY A 31 -10.34 7.26 -5.75
N ASP A 32 -9.37 8.05 -5.30
CA ASP A 32 -7.95 7.68 -5.34
C ASP A 32 -7.66 6.47 -4.43
N ILE A 33 -8.32 6.39 -3.27
CA ILE A 33 -8.18 5.28 -2.32
C ILE A 33 -8.81 4.02 -2.91
N ILE A 34 -10.01 4.15 -3.46
CA ILE A 34 -10.73 3.05 -4.11
C ILE A 34 -9.87 2.46 -5.25
N ASP A 35 -9.29 3.33 -6.08
CA ASP A 35 -8.43 2.92 -7.19
C ASP A 35 -7.13 2.27 -6.71
N GLU A 36 -6.48 2.79 -5.66
CA GLU A 36 -5.28 2.18 -5.11
C GLU A 36 -5.55 0.77 -4.55
N ILE A 37 -6.62 0.60 -3.77
CA ILE A 37 -7.00 -0.70 -3.23
C ILE A 37 -7.44 -1.64 -4.35
N GLY A 38 -8.19 -1.15 -5.35
CA GLY A 38 -8.60 -1.92 -6.52
C GLY A 38 -7.39 -2.49 -7.28
N LYS A 39 -6.35 -1.69 -7.49
CA LYS A 39 -5.08 -2.14 -8.10
C LYS A 39 -4.42 -3.25 -7.29
N LYS A 40 -4.37 -3.12 -5.95
CA LYS A 40 -3.80 -4.16 -5.07
C LYS A 40 -4.60 -5.44 -5.10
N ILE A 41 -5.93 -5.35 -5.08
CA ILE A 41 -6.84 -6.50 -5.23
C ILE A 41 -6.53 -7.22 -6.55
N LEU A 42 -6.43 -6.49 -7.66
CA LEU A 42 -6.07 -7.09 -8.94
C LEU A 42 -4.69 -7.72 -8.90
N ASP A 43 -3.67 -7.08 -8.33
CA ASP A 43 -2.33 -7.65 -8.27
C ASP A 43 -2.30 -9.01 -7.59
N TYR A 44 -3.09 -9.20 -6.52
CA TYR A 44 -3.21 -10.48 -5.85
C TYR A 44 -4.01 -11.52 -6.64
N TYR A 45 -5.15 -11.14 -7.22
CA TYR A 45 -6.04 -12.09 -7.91
C TYR A 45 -5.67 -12.37 -9.36
N ARG A 46 -4.87 -11.51 -10.01
CA ARG A 46 -4.57 -11.58 -11.45
C ARG A 46 -4.06 -12.96 -11.91
N PRO A 47 -3.12 -13.63 -11.20
CA PRO A 47 -2.71 -14.98 -11.60
C PRO A 47 -3.87 -15.98 -11.60
N THR A 48 -4.74 -15.94 -10.58
CA THR A 48 -5.92 -16.81 -10.48
C THR A 48 -6.95 -16.48 -11.56
N LEU A 49 -7.16 -15.20 -11.87
CA LEU A 49 -8.06 -14.77 -12.95
C LEU A 49 -7.57 -15.23 -14.31
N ILE A 50 -6.26 -15.13 -14.58
CA ILE A 50 -5.62 -15.63 -15.80
C ILE A 50 -5.75 -17.15 -15.91
N TYR A 51 -5.60 -17.86 -14.79
CA TYR A 51 -5.82 -19.31 -14.76
C TYR A 51 -7.27 -19.66 -15.11
N LEU A 52 -8.25 -19.06 -14.42
CA LEU A 52 -9.67 -19.36 -14.58
C LEU A 52 -10.19 -19.02 -15.98
N ILE A 53 -9.80 -17.89 -16.58
CA ILE A 53 -10.21 -17.57 -17.95
C ILE A 53 -9.64 -18.58 -18.96
N ASN A 54 -8.42 -19.07 -18.75
CA ASN A 54 -7.81 -20.05 -19.66
C ASN A 54 -8.40 -21.44 -19.50
N GLU A 55 -8.71 -21.87 -18.28
CA GLU A 55 -9.42 -23.12 -18.03
C GLU A 55 -10.78 -23.12 -18.73
N LYS A 56 -11.59 -22.08 -18.49
CA LYS A 56 -12.91 -21.91 -19.14
C LYS A 56 -12.83 -21.82 -20.66
N ARG A 57 -11.73 -21.25 -21.20
CA ARG A 57 -11.45 -21.25 -22.64
C ARG A 57 -11.20 -22.65 -23.18
N ILE A 58 -10.43 -23.48 -22.47
CA ILE A 58 -10.13 -24.86 -22.88
C ILE A 58 -11.38 -25.73 -22.79
N GLU A 59 -12.21 -25.53 -21.77
CA GLU A 59 -13.47 -26.24 -21.55
C GLU A 59 -14.60 -25.79 -22.48
N GLY A 60 -14.41 -24.70 -23.24
CA GLY A 60 -15.42 -24.16 -24.14
C GLY A 60 -16.59 -23.46 -23.44
N SER A 61 -16.45 -23.06 -22.18
CA SER A 61 -17.52 -22.47 -21.36
C SER A 61 -17.63 -20.94 -21.49
N LEU A 62 -16.75 -20.30 -22.27
CA LEU A 62 -16.79 -18.86 -22.55
C LEU A 62 -17.64 -18.56 -23.78
N VAL A 63 -18.62 -17.68 -23.64
CA VAL A 63 -19.47 -17.25 -24.76
C VAL A 63 -18.73 -16.22 -25.61
N GLY A 64 -18.61 -16.49 -26.92
CA GLY A 64 -18.05 -15.55 -27.88
C GLY A 64 -17.33 -16.22 -29.05
N SER A 65 -17.51 -15.67 -30.26
CA SER A 65 -16.86 -16.18 -31.48
C SER A 65 -15.37 -15.83 -31.53
N THR A 66 -14.96 -14.68 -30.98
CA THR A 66 -13.56 -14.23 -30.95
C THR A 66 -12.98 -14.25 -29.52
N PRO A 67 -11.64 -14.25 -29.37
CA PRO A 67 -11.00 -14.13 -28.05
C PRO A 67 -11.45 -12.90 -27.25
N GLU A 68 -11.65 -11.76 -27.91
CA GLU A 68 -12.06 -10.49 -27.29
C GLU A 68 -13.47 -10.61 -26.71
N ILE A 69 -14.42 -11.16 -27.48
CA ILE A 69 -15.79 -11.37 -27.01
C ILE A 69 -15.81 -12.36 -25.82
N ARG A 70 -14.97 -13.39 -25.86
CA ARG A 70 -14.84 -14.34 -24.73
C ARG A 70 -14.24 -13.69 -23.49
N TYR A 71 -13.26 -12.81 -23.65
CA TYR A 71 -12.73 -12.01 -22.56
C TYR A 71 -13.77 -11.06 -21.98
N ASP A 72 -14.54 -10.38 -22.84
CA ASP A 72 -15.62 -9.50 -22.40
C ASP A 72 -16.71 -10.25 -21.66
N PHE A 73 -17.06 -11.46 -22.11
CA PHE A 73 -17.97 -12.33 -21.37
C PHE A 73 -17.39 -12.68 -20.00
N PHE A 74 -16.13 -13.09 -19.91
CA PHE A 74 -15.48 -13.39 -18.64
C PHE A 74 -15.48 -12.18 -17.69
N ASN A 75 -15.00 -11.01 -18.14
CA ASN A 75 -14.90 -9.82 -17.31
C ASN A 75 -16.29 -9.22 -17.02
N ASN A 76 -17.04 -8.84 -18.04
CA ASN A 76 -18.27 -8.06 -17.86
C ASN A 76 -19.49 -8.89 -17.45
N VAL A 77 -19.46 -10.21 -17.59
CA VAL A 77 -20.55 -11.09 -17.15
C VAL A 77 -20.13 -11.89 -15.92
N LEU A 78 -19.08 -12.71 -16.03
CA LEU A 78 -18.74 -13.64 -14.94
C LEU A 78 -18.10 -12.93 -13.74
N CYS A 79 -17.10 -12.08 -13.95
CA CYS A 79 -16.49 -11.32 -12.85
C CYS A 79 -17.47 -10.32 -12.26
N ARG A 80 -18.14 -9.51 -13.09
CA ARG A 80 -19.10 -8.49 -12.62
C ARG A 80 -20.27 -9.06 -11.80
N LYS A 81 -20.75 -10.26 -12.12
CA LYS A 81 -21.83 -10.92 -11.36
C LYS A 81 -21.35 -11.62 -10.09
N GLY A 82 -20.05 -11.60 -9.80
CA GLY A 82 -19.45 -12.28 -8.65
C GLY A 82 -19.26 -13.78 -8.81
N ILE A 83 -19.64 -14.37 -9.96
CA ILE A 83 -19.52 -15.82 -10.20
C ILE A 83 -18.06 -16.28 -10.07
N ILE A 84 -17.12 -15.51 -10.62
CA ILE A 84 -15.68 -15.83 -10.52
C ILE A 84 -15.18 -15.69 -9.07
N LEU A 85 -15.72 -14.74 -8.31
CA LEU A 85 -15.34 -14.59 -6.91
C LEU A 85 -15.88 -15.76 -6.06
N ASP A 86 -17.13 -16.16 -6.28
CA ASP A 86 -17.73 -17.34 -5.63
C ASP A 86 -16.92 -18.62 -5.94
N GLU A 87 -16.49 -18.77 -7.20
CA GLU A 87 -15.65 -19.88 -7.62
C GLU A 87 -14.26 -19.87 -6.97
N ILE A 88 -13.65 -18.69 -6.82
CA ILE A 88 -12.38 -18.52 -6.11
C ILE A 88 -12.53 -18.84 -4.62
N GLU A 89 -13.61 -18.39 -3.98
CA GLU A 89 -13.91 -18.68 -2.58
C GLU A 89 -14.07 -20.18 -2.34
N GLN A 90 -14.70 -20.89 -3.27
CA GLN A 90 -14.92 -22.33 -3.18
C GLN A 90 -13.67 -23.16 -3.51
N ARG A 91 -12.98 -22.85 -4.60
CA ARG A 91 -11.86 -23.66 -5.12
C ARG A 91 -10.51 -23.27 -4.53
N PHE A 92 -10.34 -22.01 -4.18
CA PHE A 92 -9.09 -21.44 -3.69
C PHE A 92 -9.29 -20.63 -2.39
N PRO A 93 -9.90 -21.21 -1.34
CA PRO A 93 -10.25 -20.48 -0.11
C PRO A 93 -9.02 -19.84 0.55
N GLU A 94 -7.87 -20.51 0.51
CA GLU A 94 -6.61 -20.00 1.04
C GLU A 94 -6.08 -18.78 0.29
N ILE A 95 -6.25 -18.72 -1.03
CA ILE A 95 -5.90 -17.53 -1.83
C ILE A 95 -6.80 -16.39 -1.39
N ASN A 96 -8.12 -16.60 -1.40
CA ASN A 96 -9.10 -15.59 -1.01
C ASN A 96 -8.82 -15.04 0.40
N HIS A 97 -8.63 -15.93 1.37
CA HIS A 97 -8.33 -15.55 2.76
C HIS A 97 -7.05 -14.70 2.85
N ARG A 98 -5.97 -15.10 2.16
CA ARG A 98 -4.71 -14.35 2.15
C ARG A 98 -4.85 -12.98 1.52
N VAL A 99 -5.61 -12.85 0.42
CA VAL A 99 -5.83 -11.54 -0.21
C VAL A 99 -6.61 -10.63 0.72
N VAL A 100 -7.74 -11.09 1.26
CA VAL A 100 -8.57 -10.31 2.19
C VAL A 100 -7.75 -9.86 3.39
N LEU A 101 -7.01 -10.77 4.03
CA LEU A 101 -6.14 -10.45 5.16
C LEU A 101 -5.04 -9.44 4.80
N SER A 102 -4.48 -9.51 3.59
CA SER A 102 -3.44 -8.59 3.13
C SER A 102 -3.99 -7.19 2.90
N ILE A 103 -5.19 -7.05 2.34
CA ILE A 103 -5.88 -5.77 2.18
C ILE A 103 -6.27 -5.20 3.55
N GLN A 104 -6.80 -6.01 4.47
CA GLN A 104 -7.09 -5.57 5.84
C GLN A 104 -5.85 -5.01 6.54
N LYS A 105 -4.72 -5.74 6.48
CA LYS A 105 -3.44 -5.28 7.03
C LYS A 105 -2.95 -3.99 6.39
N TYR A 106 -3.17 -3.81 5.09
CA TYR A 106 -2.86 -2.58 4.38
C TYR A 106 -3.67 -1.40 4.94
N LEU A 107 -4.99 -1.56 5.03
CA LEU A 107 -5.90 -0.52 5.54
C LEU A 107 -5.57 -0.14 6.99
N SER A 108 -5.35 -1.13 7.86
CA SER A 108 -4.95 -0.89 9.25
C SER A 108 -3.61 -0.15 9.34
N LEU A 109 -2.66 -0.43 8.44
CA LEU A 109 -1.38 0.30 8.40
C LEU A 109 -1.58 1.75 7.95
N VAL A 110 -2.40 1.99 6.93
CA VAL A 110 -2.72 3.34 6.44
C VAL A 110 -3.38 4.17 7.53
N GLU A 111 -4.39 3.62 8.19
CA GLU A 111 -5.09 4.27 9.30
C GLU A 111 -4.12 4.57 10.46
N PHE A 112 -3.31 3.58 10.86
CA PHE A 112 -2.30 3.76 11.89
C PHE A 112 -1.36 4.92 11.54
N VAL A 113 -0.78 4.94 10.33
CA VAL A 113 0.16 5.99 9.91
C VAL A 113 -0.51 7.36 9.91
N LYS A 114 -1.76 7.46 9.44
CA LYS A 114 -2.51 8.71 9.43
C LYS A 114 -2.71 9.25 10.85
N ASN A 115 -3.20 8.41 11.75
CA ASN A 115 -3.47 8.78 13.14
C ASN A 115 -2.18 9.15 13.88
N THR A 116 -1.12 8.38 13.68
CA THR A 116 0.19 8.66 14.26
C THR A 116 0.80 9.94 13.70
N PHE A 117 0.67 10.23 12.40
CA PHE A 117 1.15 11.49 11.82
C PHE A 117 0.45 12.69 12.44
N ILE A 118 -0.88 12.61 12.62
CA ILE A 118 -1.67 13.66 13.27
C ILE A 118 -1.21 13.86 14.71
N SER A 119 -1.09 12.76 15.47
CA SER A 119 -0.69 12.79 16.88
C SER A 119 0.73 13.32 17.10
N ASP A 120 1.68 12.94 16.23
CA ASP A 120 3.09 13.29 16.37
C ASP A 120 3.46 14.59 15.64
N PHE A 121 2.52 15.25 14.96
CA PHE A 121 2.79 16.37 14.05
C PHE A 121 3.58 17.50 14.70
N SER A 122 3.17 17.94 15.90
CA SER A 122 3.83 19.03 16.63
C SER A 122 5.29 18.67 16.98
N GLU A 123 5.56 17.42 17.32
CA GLU A 123 6.91 16.92 17.59
C GLU A 123 7.74 16.83 16.32
N LEU A 124 7.14 16.38 15.21
CA LEU A 124 7.79 16.38 13.89
C LEU A 124 8.18 17.79 13.44
N VAL A 125 7.34 18.80 13.71
CA VAL A 125 7.64 20.21 13.47
C VAL A 125 8.77 20.69 14.38
N ALA A 126 8.66 20.45 15.70
CA ALA A 126 9.67 20.88 16.68
C ALA A 126 11.07 20.29 16.38
N LYS A 127 11.13 19.06 15.88
CA LYS A 127 12.36 18.37 15.49
C LYS A 127 12.80 18.64 14.04
N LYS A 128 12.08 19.51 13.31
CA LYS A 128 12.37 19.90 11.92
C LYS A 128 12.41 18.71 10.95
N TYR A 129 11.49 17.76 11.10
CA TYR A 129 11.26 16.68 10.13
C TYR A 129 10.34 17.17 9.01
N ILE A 130 9.43 18.09 9.37
CA ILE A 130 8.58 18.85 8.49
C ILE A 130 8.58 20.31 8.96
N ASN A 131 8.42 21.25 8.05
CA ASN A 131 8.31 22.67 8.35
C ASN A 131 6.84 23.09 8.33
N SER A 132 6.34 23.61 9.45
CA SER A 132 5.00 24.18 9.57
C SER A 132 4.95 25.19 10.70
N THR A 133 4.04 26.15 10.62
CA THR A 133 3.70 27.06 11.72
C THR A 133 2.49 26.56 12.53
N CYS A 134 1.81 25.51 12.05
CA CYS A 134 0.66 24.92 12.71
C CYS A 134 1.08 23.88 13.76
N VAL A 135 0.23 23.68 14.77
CA VAL A 135 0.42 22.62 15.79
C VAL A 135 -0.22 21.30 15.35
N THR A 136 -1.17 21.35 14.43
CA THR A 136 -1.87 20.19 13.85
C THR A 136 -1.83 20.26 12.31
N PRO A 137 -1.83 19.10 11.61
CA PRO A 137 -1.87 19.08 10.17
C PRO A 137 -3.28 19.34 9.64
N ASN A 138 -3.38 19.95 8.46
CA ASN A 138 -4.61 19.84 7.68
C ASN A 138 -4.72 18.42 7.09
N ILE A 139 -5.80 17.71 7.40
CA ILE A 139 -6.00 16.31 7.02
C ILE A 139 -6.03 16.14 5.49
N SER A 140 -6.60 17.08 4.75
CA SER A 140 -6.66 17.02 3.28
C SER A 140 -5.30 17.10 2.60
N ASP A 141 -4.28 17.61 3.30
CA ASP A 141 -2.92 17.77 2.76
C ASP A 141 -2.05 16.53 3.02
N ILE A 142 -2.56 15.53 3.74
CA ILE A 142 -1.84 14.29 4.07
C ILE A 142 -2.02 13.29 2.93
N LYS A 143 -0.91 12.90 2.29
CA LYS A 143 -0.88 11.81 1.33
C LYS A 143 0.01 10.68 1.84
N LEU A 144 -0.49 9.46 1.82
CA LEU A 144 0.23 8.29 2.29
C LEU A 144 0.65 7.43 1.09
N ASN A 145 1.87 6.93 1.13
CA ASN A 145 2.36 5.94 0.18
C ASN A 145 3.05 4.83 0.96
N VAL A 146 2.46 3.63 0.94
CA VAL A 146 3.08 2.45 1.52
C VAL A 146 4.06 1.87 0.52
N THR A 147 5.32 1.80 0.91
CA THR A 147 6.43 1.35 0.07
C THR A 147 6.99 0.01 0.54
N GLY A 148 7.38 -0.82 -0.44
CA GLY A 148 7.91 -2.15 -0.19
C GLY A 148 6.86 -3.15 0.30
N ASP A 149 7.33 -4.26 0.84
CA ASP A 149 6.49 -5.34 1.33
C ASP A 149 5.91 -5.03 2.71
N ILE A 150 4.63 -5.38 2.88
CA ILE A 150 3.99 -5.40 4.19
C ILE A 150 4.25 -6.75 4.82
N HIS A 151 5.10 -6.79 5.84
CA HIS A 151 5.33 -7.99 6.63
C HIS A 151 4.53 -7.88 7.94
N ASN A 152 3.58 -8.80 8.15
CA ASN A 152 2.75 -8.83 9.37
C ASN A 152 2.01 -7.53 9.71
N GLY A 153 1.64 -6.72 8.71
CA GLY A 153 0.96 -5.44 8.93
C GLY A 153 1.91 -4.28 9.26
N ASP A 154 3.21 -4.51 9.11
CA ASP A 154 4.26 -3.50 9.26
C ASP A 154 4.89 -3.24 7.89
N GLY A 155 5.02 -1.96 7.56
CA GLY A 155 5.57 -1.50 6.29
C GLY A 155 6.29 -0.16 6.46
N VAL A 156 7.00 0.24 5.42
CA VAL A 156 7.61 1.57 5.34
C VAL A 156 6.62 2.49 4.65
N CYS A 157 6.17 3.53 5.34
CA CYS A 157 5.19 4.47 4.81
C CYS A 157 5.83 5.84 4.62
N ILE A 158 5.74 6.38 3.40
CA ILE A 158 6.13 7.76 3.11
C ILE A 158 4.88 8.62 3.28
N VAL A 159 4.93 9.56 4.21
CA VAL A 159 3.89 10.56 4.41
C VAL A 159 4.34 11.83 3.69
N SER A 160 3.53 12.31 2.75
CA SER A 160 3.71 13.60 2.11
C SER A 160 2.74 14.62 2.69
N TYR A 161 3.24 15.78 3.09
CA TYR A 161 2.45 16.89 3.63
C TYR A 161 2.95 18.21 3.04
N ARG A 162 2.10 18.89 2.26
CA ARG A 162 2.44 20.17 1.57
C ARG A 162 3.77 20.10 0.80
N GLY A 163 3.98 19.01 0.06
CA GLY A 163 5.19 18.76 -0.72
C GLY A 163 6.41 18.27 0.06
N GLN A 164 6.36 18.29 1.40
CA GLN A 164 7.41 17.74 2.27
C GLN A 164 7.14 16.26 2.54
N LYS A 165 8.19 15.50 2.87
CA LYS A 165 8.09 14.06 3.12
C LYS A 165 8.72 13.68 4.44
N VAL A 166 8.11 12.71 5.10
CA VAL A 166 8.66 12.02 6.28
C VAL A 166 8.36 10.52 6.14
N VAL A 167 9.22 9.68 6.71
CA VAL A 167 9.08 8.22 6.62
C VAL A 167 8.65 7.66 7.96
N LEU A 168 7.56 6.90 8.01
CA LEU A 168 7.22 6.05 9.16
C LEU A 168 7.71 4.64 8.91
N LYS A 169 8.35 4.04 9.91
CA LYS A 169 8.61 2.60 9.94
C LYS A 169 8.00 2.01 11.20
N LYS A 170 7.01 1.14 11.02
CA LYS A 170 6.30 0.47 12.13
C LYS A 170 7.13 -0.71 12.65
N LYS A 171 8.27 -0.42 13.26
CA LYS A 171 9.16 -1.40 13.90
C LYS A 171 10.02 -0.73 14.96
N SER A 172 10.69 -1.54 15.77
CA SER A 172 11.59 -1.03 16.81
C SER A 172 12.76 -0.21 16.24
N ALA A 173 13.05 0.94 16.86
CA ALA A 173 14.22 1.77 16.56
C ALA A 173 15.51 1.30 17.23
N LYS A 174 15.51 0.17 17.97
CA LYS A 174 16.71 -0.35 18.67
C LYS A 174 17.94 -0.46 17.77
N PRO A 175 17.85 -0.99 16.52
CA PRO A 175 18.99 -1.00 15.60
C PRO A 175 19.47 0.41 15.27
N ASN A 176 18.57 1.35 15.00
CA ASN A 176 18.91 2.75 14.69
C ASN A 176 19.61 3.45 15.87
N ILE A 177 19.20 3.16 17.11
CA ILE A 177 19.85 3.70 18.32
C ILE A 177 21.30 3.20 18.43
N LEU A 178 21.55 1.93 18.11
CA LEU A 178 22.91 1.39 18.08
C LEU A 178 23.76 2.08 17.00
N LEU A 179 23.20 2.25 15.80
CA LEU A 179 23.89 2.92 14.69
C LEU A 179 24.19 4.39 14.99
N ALA A 180 23.27 5.13 15.60
CA ALA A 180 23.52 6.52 16.01
C ALA A 180 24.64 6.66 17.06
N ARG A 181 24.80 5.65 17.94
CA ARG A 181 25.95 5.59 18.87
C ARG A 181 27.26 5.32 18.13
N LEU A 182 27.22 4.49 17.08
CA LEU A 182 28.36 4.24 16.21
C LEU A 182 28.73 5.51 15.43
N ASP A 183 27.76 6.20 14.82
CA ASP A 183 27.91 7.49 14.13
C ASP A 183 28.71 8.47 14.99
N SER A 184 28.27 8.64 16.24
CA SER A 184 28.89 9.57 17.19
C SER A 184 30.34 9.20 17.52
N ARG A 185 30.64 7.90 17.71
CA ARG A 185 31.99 7.43 18.03
C ARG A 185 32.94 7.55 16.84
N VAL A 186 32.48 7.17 15.66
CA VAL A 186 33.27 7.28 14.42
C VAL A 186 33.51 8.75 14.10
N SER A 187 32.50 9.60 14.26
CA SER A 187 32.64 11.04 14.00
C SER A 187 33.68 11.67 14.91
N ALA A 188 33.66 11.34 16.20
CA ALA A 188 34.65 11.81 17.17
C ALA A 188 36.07 11.27 16.88
N TYR A 189 36.18 10.01 16.45
CA TYR A 189 37.48 9.41 16.12
C TYR A 189 38.11 10.01 14.85
N LEU A 190 37.29 10.36 13.85
CA LEU A 190 37.75 10.89 12.57
C LEU A 190 37.78 12.43 12.51
N ASP A 191 37.33 13.11 13.57
CA ASP A 191 37.08 14.56 13.58
C ASP A 191 36.28 15.03 12.35
N LYS A 192 35.25 14.25 11.99
CA LYS A 192 34.42 14.46 10.81
C LYS A 192 33.00 14.00 11.08
N GLU A 193 32.01 14.76 10.66
CA GLU A 193 30.62 14.35 10.76
C GLU A 193 30.33 13.13 9.85
N ILE A 194 29.95 12.00 10.44
CA ILE A 194 29.56 10.76 9.78
C ILE A 194 28.12 10.40 10.16
N HIS A 195 27.31 10.12 9.14
CA HIS A 195 25.93 9.67 9.30
C HIS A 195 25.70 8.38 8.50
N PHE A 196 25.62 7.24 9.17
CA PHE A 196 25.24 5.97 8.54
C PHE A 196 23.73 5.87 8.31
N ILE A 197 22.94 6.58 9.11
CA ILE A 197 21.47 6.58 9.03
C ILE A 197 20.90 7.99 9.05
N PRO A 198 19.71 8.21 8.46
CA PRO A 198 18.98 9.46 8.62
C PRO A 198 18.64 9.71 10.10
N SER A 199 18.46 10.98 10.46
CA SER A 199 17.87 11.32 11.75
C SER A 199 16.50 10.65 11.92
N PHE A 200 16.29 10.06 13.09
CA PHE A 200 15.03 9.40 13.44
C PHE A 200 14.48 9.86 14.80
N LEU A 201 13.15 9.81 14.93
CA LEU A 201 12.39 10.07 16.14
C LEU A 201 11.76 8.77 16.61
N ASN A 202 12.31 8.19 17.68
CA ASN A 202 11.84 6.95 18.26
C ASN A 202 10.56 7.14 19.09
N LYS A 203 9.55 6.31 18.84
CA LYS A 203 8.27 6.31 19.56
C LYS A 203 7.95 4.96 20.22
N GLY A 204 8.96 4.09 20.35
CA GLY A 204 8.86 2.79 20.99
C GLY A 204 8.68 1.66 20.00
N ASN A 205 7.43 1.44 19.55
CA ASN A 205 7.06 0.38 18.60
C ASN A 205 7.08 0.83 17.13
N TYR A 206 7.29 2.12 16.87
CA TYR A 206 7.55 2.69 15.56
C TYR A 206 8.53 3.86 15.68
N PHE A 207 8.98 4.38 14.56
CA PHE A 207 9.74 5.63 14.51
C PHE A 207 9.51 6.38 13.20
N TRP A 208 9.76 7.68 13.28
CA TRP A 208 9.82 8.56 12.11
C TRP A 208 11.27 8.76 11.68
N GLU A 209 11.52 8.85 10.38
CA GLU A 209 12.82 9.19 9.79
C GLU A 209 12.67 10.41 8.88
N LYS A 210 13.68 11.29 8.89
CA LYS A 210 13.74 12.37 7.89
C LYS A 210 13.85 11.77 6.50
N PHE A 211 13.04 12.27 5.57
CA PHE A 211 13.13 11.85 4.19
C PHE A 211 14.44 12.37 3.58
N VAL A 212 15.27 11.46 3.07
CA VAL A 212 16.52 11.79 2.39
C VAL A 212 16.29 11.73 0.90
N ILE A 213 16.55 12.86 0.21
CA ILE A 213 16.57 12.91 -1.24
C ILE A 213 17.98 12.50 -1.66
N SER A 214 18.11 11.38 -2.38
CA SER A 214 19.35 11.08 -3.10
C SER A 214 19.56 12.16 -4.14
N LYS A 215 20.59 13.00 -3.96
CA LYS A 215 21.09 13.82 -5.05
C LYS A 215 22.03 12.94 -5.89
N PRO A 216 21.92 12.94 -7.22
CA PRO A 216 22.87 12.27 -8.11
C PRO A 216 24.29 12.77 -7.89
#